data_AF-A0A1F4F4S4-F1
#
_entry.id   AF-A0A1F4F4S4-F1
#
_cell.length_a   1.000
_cell.length_b   1.000
_cell.length_c   1.000
_cell.angle_alpha   90.00
_cell.angle_beta   90.00
_cell.angle_gamma   90.00
#
_symmetry.space_group_name_H-M   'P 1'
#
loop_
_entity.id
_entity.type
_entity.pdbx_description
1 polymer ?
#
loop_
_entity_poly.entity_id
_entity_poly.type
_entity_poly.pdbx_seq_one_letter_code
_entity_poly.pdbx_strand_id
1 'polypeptide(L)'
;MFAPVYTTGQVRELEQAALRLPQVPEPRLMERAGLAAAEYARSTTGDTARRVLVVAGPGNNGGDAFEVAVHLKQWFYRVTVVFAGDRSKLSGDAGAALAKWKAAGGMIETSIPAGGRWDFVIDGLFGIGLQRALEGRHAELVQAINSLRLPVLSLDIPSGINADTGAVMGHAVRAARTVTFIGLKPGLLTLDGPDHCGELRTDTLGLDTEALLPPQGRLLDDNVLPHALAQRPRNFHKGLAGTVAILGGTAGMVGAAVLAGRAALKCGAGRVHLALLTEHPPSIDYAQPELMLRTPDGVFRSTEMTVLAAGPGMGKDESAKRALRQALKSPSTLLLDADALNLVGEEPELAELTATRQAATLLTPHPAEAARLLGLSTRKVQDDRVAAALAIAKRYRSYAALKGNGTVVATP
;
A
#
# COMPACT_ATOMS: atom_id res chain seq x y z
N MET A 1 -4.87 -1.35 -17.25
CA MET A 1 -3.49 -1.14 -16.78
C MET A 1 -3.57 -0.78 -15.31
N PHE A 2 -2.73 -1.35 -14.45
CA PHE A 2 -2.79 -1.10 -13.00
C PHE A 2 -2.49 0.37 -12.68
N ALA A 3 -3.22 0.94 -11.72
CA ALA A 3 -3.07 2.33 -11.34
C ALA A 3 -1.63 2.61 -10.85
N PRO A 4 -0.95 3.66 -11.36
CA PRO A 4 0.41 3.97 -10.98
C PRO A 4 0.49 4.52 -9.55
N VAL A 5 1.53 4.12 -8.83
CA VAL A 5 1.87 4.61 -7.48
C VAL A 5 3.23 5.29 -7.54
N TYR A 6 3.28 6.52 -7.05
CA TYR A 6 4.44 7.39 -7.09
C TYR A 6 4.85 7.81 -5.68
N THR A 7 6.15 7.79 -5.40
CA THR A 7 6.67 8.39 -4.15
C THR A 7 6.57 9.92 -4.19
N THR A 8 6.70 10.56 -3.03
CA THR A 8 6.75 12.03 -2.94
C THR A 8 7.84 12.62 -3.83
N GLY A 9 8.99 11.95 -3.94
CA GLY A 9 10.08 12.31 -4.84
C GLY A 9 9.66 12.28 -6.31
N GLN A 10 9.00 11.21 -6.75
CA GLN A 10 8.50 11.08 -8.12
C GLN A 10 7.40 12.10 -8.46
N VAL A 11 6.51 12.39 -7.51
CA VAL A 11 5.47 13.42 -7.71
C VAL A 11 6.11 14.80 -7.94
N ARG A 12 7.12 15.18 -7.15
CA ARG A 12 7.86 16.43 -7.37
C ARG A 12 8.57 16.44 -8.72
N GLU A 13 9.14 15.31 -9.14
CA GLU A 13 9.77 15.20 -10.46
C GLU A 13 8.75 15.38 -11.60
N LEU A 14 7.56 14.79 -11.45
CA LEU A 14 6.44 14.95 -12.38
C LEU A 14 5.96 16.41 -12.46
N GLU A 15 5.82 17.09 -11.33
CA GLU A 15 5.49 18.52 -11.29
C GLU A 15 6.53 19.36 -12.05
N GLN A 16 7.82 19.09 -11.81
CA GLN A 16 8.90 19.78 -12.54
C GLN A 16 8.93 19.43 -14.02
N ALA A 17 8.62 18.19 -14.40
CA ALA A 17 8.53 17.78 -15.79
C ALA A 17 7.36 18.47 -16.51
N ALA A 18 6.21 18.62 -15.84
CA ALA A 18 5.05 19.32 -16.37
C ALA A 18 5.34 20.80 -16.68
N LEU A 19 6.13 21.48 -15.84
CA LEU A 19 6.56 22.87 -16.07
C LEU A 19 7.49 23.03 -17.29
N ARG A 20 8.15 21.96 -17.73
CA ARG A 20 9.06 21.96 -18.90
C ARG A 20 8.37 21.60 -20.22
N LEU A 21 7.07 21.28 -20.19
CA LEU A 21 6.34 20.96 -21.41
C LEU A 21 6.29 22.17 -22.36
N PRO A 22 6.34 21.97 -23.69
CA PRO A 22 6.40 23.05 -24.67
C PRO A 22 5.23 24.04 -24.58
N GLN A 23 4.10 23.60 -24.03
CA GLN A 23 3.01 24.44 -23.58
C GLN A 23 2.88 24.24 -22.08
N VAL A 24 3.25 25.24 -21.28
CA VAL A 24 2.92 25.23 -19.85
C VAL A 24 1.41 25.12 -19.75
N PRO A 25 0.85 24.08 -19.11
CA PRO A 25 -0.59 23.93 -19.03
C PRO A 25 -1.19 25.12 -18.28
N GLU A 26 -2.06 25.86 -18.96
CA GLU A 26 -2.97 26.83 -18.35
C GLU A 26 -4.36 26.19 -18.25
N PRO A 27 -5.06 26.29 -17.11
CA PRO A 27 -4.60 26.91 -15.86
C PRO A 27 -3.51 26.07 -15.18
N ARG A 28 -2.75 26.67 -14.25
CA ARG A 28 -1.62 25.99 -13.57
C ARG A 28 -2.09 24.75 -12.80
N LEU A 29 -1.15 23.87 -12.45
CA LEU A 29 -1.47 22.63 -11.71
C LEU A 29 -2.28 22.88 -10.43
N MET A 30 -1.93 23.89 -9.63
CA MET A 30 -2.66 24.25 -8.40
C MET A 30 -4.13 24.64 -8.67
N GLU A 31 -4.39 25.40 -9.73
CA GLU A 31 -5.75 25.79 -10.12
C GLU A 31 -6.57 24.58 -10.58
N ARG A 32 -5.93 23.67 -11.33
CA ARG A 32 -6.53 22.40 -11.77
C ARG A 32 -6.86 21.51 -10.57
N ALA A 33 -5.94 21.40 -9.61
CA ALA A 33 -6.13 20.64 -8.38
C ALA A 33 -7.26 21.21 -7.53
N GLY A 34 -7.28 22.52 -7.35
CA GLY A 34 -8.35 23.22 -6.64
C GLY A 34 -9.72 23.05 -7.29
N LEU A 35 -9.81 23.18 -8.61
CA LEU A 35 -11.05 22.95 -9.35
C LEU A 35 -11.51 21.49 -9.24
N ALA A 36 -10.64 20.51 -9.50
CA ALA A 36 -10.97 19.09 -9.43
C ALA A 36 -11.47 18.68 -8.04
N ALA A 37 -10.81 19.19 -6.98
CA ALA A 37 -11.22 18.96 -5.61
C ALA A 37 -12.56 19.64 -5.27
N ALA A 38 -12.78 20.87 -5.74
CA ALA A 38 -14.06 21.56 -5.54
C ALA A 38 -15.21 20.83 -6.26
N GLU A 39 -14.98 20.33 -7.48
CA GLU A 39 -15.95 19.54 -8.23
C GLU A 39 -16.29 18.23 -7.52
N TYR A 40 -15.29 17.55 -6.95
CA TYR A 40 -15.52 16.33 -6.17
C TYR A 40 -16.23 16.61 -4.84
N ALA A 41 -15.89 17.72 -4.16
CA ALA A 41 -16.63 18.17 -2.99
C ALA A 41 -18.11 18.39 -3.34
N ARG A 42 -18.39 19.12 -4.43
CA ARG A 42 -19.75 19.38 -4.90
C ARG A 42 -20.50 18.08 -5.25
N SER A 43 -19.89 17.20 -6.04
CA SER A 43 -20.54 15.96 -6.49
C SER A 43 -20.91 15.02 -5.34
N THR A 44 -20.26 15.18 -4.19
CA THR A 44 -20.45 14.30 -3.04
C THR A 44 -21.21 14.94 -1.87
N THR A 45 -21.45 16.25 -1.91
CA THR A 45 -22.14 17.00 -0.84
C THR A 45 -23.41 17.74 -1.30
N GLY A 46 -23.71 17.73 -2.60
CA GLY A 46 -24.89 18.33 -3.23
C GLY A 46 -24.59 19.73 -3.80
N ASP A 47 -25.55 20.36 -4.48
CA ASP A 47 -25.21 21.45 -5.41
C ASP A 47 -25.11 22.87 -4.81
N THR A 48 -25.77 23.22 -3.69
CA THR A 48 -25.72 24.60 -3.14
C THR A 48 -26.02 24.72 -1.63
N ALA A 49 -25.73 25.90 -1.06
CA ALA A 49 -26.11 26.38 0.28
C ALA A 49 -25.52 25.63 1.50
N ARG A 50 -24.54 24.75 1.28
CA ARG A 50 -23.77 24.14 2.36
C ARG A 50 -22.76 25.11 2.97
N ARG A 51 -22.49 24.94 4.26
CA ARG A 51 -21.45 25.63 5.02
C ARG A 51 -20.21 24.76 5.04
N VAL A 52 -19.10 25.30 4.55
CA VAL A 52 -17.85 24.57 4.37
C VAL A 52 -16.78 25.17 5.25
N LEU A 53 -16.15 24.34 6.05
CA LEU A 53 -14.91 24.70 6.73
C LEU A 53 -13.75 24.26 5.83
N VAL A 54 -12.94 25.20 5.37
CA VAL A 54 -11.72 24.92 4.63
C VAL A 54 -10.54 25.21 5.54
N VAL A 55 -9.69 24.22 5.78
CA VAL A 55 -8.47 24.38 6.58
C VAL A 55 -7.28 24.37 5.64
N ALA A 56 -6.58 25.49 5.54
CA ALA A 56 -5.45 25.69 4.64
C ALA A 56 -4.14 25.81 5.44
N GLY A 57 -3.13 25.04 5.03
CA GLY A 57 -1.80 25.09 5.62
C GLY A 57 -0.83 26.05 4.93
N PRO A 58 0.44 26.07 5.36
CA PRO A 58 1.43 27.03 4.88
C PRO A 58 2.07 26.67 3.52
N GLY A 59 1.80 25.49 2.97
CA GLY A 59 2.42 24.99 1.74
C GLY A 59 1.48 24.99 0.53
N ASN A 60 1.88 24.30 -0.54
CA ASN A 60 1.09 24.21 -1.77
C ASN A 60 -0.29 23.58 -1.56
N ASN A 61 -0.43 22.60 -0.66
CA ASN A 61 -1.74 22.02 -0.32
C ASN A 61 -2.71 23.07 0.28
N GLY A 62 -2.17 24.08 0.97
CA GLY A 62 -2.96 25.23 1.43
C GLY A 62 -3.37 26.14 0.27
N GLY A 63 -2.52 26.25 -0.75
CA GLY A 63 -2.85 26.88 -2.04
C GLY A 63 -4.03 26.19 -2.73
N ASP A 64 -3.99 24.86 -2.85
CA ASP A 64 -5.08 24.06 -3.40
C ASP A 64 -6.38 24.30 -2.62
N ALA A 65 -6.31 24.35 -1.29
CA ALA A 65 -7.46 24.67 -0.44
C ALA A 65 -8.03 26.09 -0.68
N PHE A 66 -7.19 27.09 -0.95
CA PHE A 66 -7.66 28.42 -1.32
C PHE A 66 -8.37 28.42 -2.68
N GLU A 67 -7.86 27.70 -3.67
CA GLU A 67 -8.54 27.53 -4.97
C GLU A 67 -9.89 26.81 -4.80
N VAL A 68 -9.94 25.75 -3.98
CA VAL A 68 -11.21 25.08 -3.61
C VAL A 68 -12.20 26.08 -3.00
N ALA A 69 -11.74 26.90 -2.05
CA ALA A 69 -12.57 27.90 -1.39
C ALA A 69 -13.14 28.94 -2.38
N VAL A 70 -12.33 29.39 -3.35
CA VAL A 70 -12.75 30.31 -4.42
C VAL A 70 -13.88 29.68 -5.24
N HIS A 71 -13.69 28.46 -5.76
CA HIS A 71 -14.69 27.79 -6.59
C HIS A 71 -15.99 27.52 -5.84
N LEU A 72 -15.92 26.97 -4.62
CA LEU A 72 -17.11 26.72 -3.80
C LEU A 72 -17.87 28.01 -3.51
N LYS A 73 -17.18 29.12 -3.21
CA LYS A 73 -17.84 30.41 -3.00
C LYS A 73 -18.51 30.95 -4.25
N GLN A 74 -17.88 30.82 -5.41
CA GLN A 74 -18.48 31.18 -6.71
C GLN A 74 -19.72 30.34 -7.02
N TRP A 75 -19.78 29.11 -6.52
CA TRP A 75 -20.96 28.23 -6.58
C TRP A 75 -21.91 28.39 -5.38
N PHE A 76 -21.86 29.55 -4.70
CA PHE A 76 -22.79 29.96 -3.64
C PHE A 76 -22.73 29.14 -2.34
N TYR A 77 -21.62 28.48 -2.05
CA TYR A 77 -21.38 27.87 -0.74
C TYR A 77 -20.99 28.94 0.29
N ARG A 78 -21.32 28.66 1.56
CA ARG A 78 -20.92 29.50 2.70
C ARG A 78 -19.56 29.01 3.22
N VAL A 79 -18.48 29.54 2.67
CA VAL A 79 -17.13 29.07 2.96
C VAL A 79 -16.48 29.87 4.09
N THR A 80 -15.98 29.17 5.11
CA THR A 80 -15.09 29.70 6.16
C THR A 80 -13.70 29.12 5.93
N VAL A 81 -12.68 29.98 5.81
CA VAL A 81 -11.28 29.52 5.63
C VAL A 81 -10.50 29.77 6.90
N VAL A 82 -9.92 28.71 7.48
CA VAL A 82 -8.94 28.80 8.57
C VAL A 82 -7.56 28.60 7.97
N PHE A 83 -6.68 29.60 8.15
CA PHE A 83 -5.30 29.54 7.66
C PHE A 83 -4.30 29.33 8.80
N ALA A 84 -3.57 28.23 8.72
CA ALA A 84 -2.61 27.78 9.73
C ALA A 84 -1.15 27.99 9.31
N GLY A 85 -0.82 29.21 8.88
CA GLY A 85 0.52 29.56 8.42
C GLY A 85 0.86 31.03 8.53
N ASP A 86 2.02 31.39 7.98
CA ASP A 86 2.47 32.76 7.80
C ASP A 86 2.34 33.13 6.32
N ARG A 87 1.59 34.20 6.05
CA ARG A 87 1.27 34.65 4.70
C ARG A 87 2.52 35.07 3.92
N SER A 88 3.54 35.59 4.61
CA SER A 88 4.79 36.03 4.00
C SER A 88 5.66 34.88 3.50
N LYS A 89 5.37 33.64 3.94
CA LYS A 89 6.11 32.42 3.61
C LYS A 89 5.41 31.56 2.57
N LEU A 90 4.26 31.98 2.05
CA LEU A 90 3.57 31.26 0.98
C LEU A 90 4.41 31.28 -0.29
N SER A 91 4.37 30.17 -1.03
CA SER A 91 4.92 30.12 -2.39
C SER A 91 4.18 31.09 -3.31
N GLY A 92 4.77 31.38 -4.48
CA GLY A 92 4.14 32.27 -5.46
C GLY A 92 2.72 31.84 -5.84
N ASP A 93 2.52 30.54 -6.10
CA ASP A 93 1.22 29.99 -6.47
C ASP A 93 0.23 30.01 -5.29
N ALA A 94 0.63 29.58 -4.09
CA ALA A 94 -0.25 29.62 -2.92
C ALA A 94 -0.62 31.05 -2.50
N GLY A 95 0.31 32.01 -2.68
CA GLY A 95 0.06 33.42 -2.49
C GLY A 95 -0.94 33.99 -3.50
N ALA A 96 -0.85 33.58 -4.77
CA ALA A 96 -1.82 33.95 -5.81
C ALA A 96 -3.21 33.39 -5.51
N ALA A 97 -3.31 32.12 -5.09
CA ALA A 97 -4.58 31.50 -4.68
C ALA A 97 -5.22 32.23 -3.48
N LEU A 98 -4.42 32.62 -2.48
CA LEU A 98 -4.90 33.43 -1.36
C LEU A 98 -5.36 34.84 -1.81
N ALA A 99 -4.68 35.44 -2.80
CA ALA A 99 -5.10 36.72 -3.35
C ALA A 99 -6.46 36.60 -4.07
N LYS A 100 -6.69 35.53 -4.84
CA LYS A 100 -7.99 35.23 -5.45
C LYS A 100 -9.08 35.05 -4.41
N TRP A 101 -8.81 34.31 -3.33
CA TRP A 101 -9.76 34.15 -2.22
C TRP A 101 -10.20 35.49 -1.63
N LYS A 102 -9.25 36.40 -1.39
CA LYS A 102 -9.54 37.76 -0.91
C LYS A 102 -10.32 38.59 -1.93
N ALA A 103 -9.96 38.51 -3.21
CA ALA A 103 -10.64 39.21 -4.30
C ALA A 103 -12.10 38.75 -4.45
N ALA A 104 -12.39 37.47 -4.16
CA ALA A 104 -13.74 36.93 -4.06
C ALA A 104 -14.48 37.36 -2.75
N GLY A 105 -13.97 38.35 -2.02
CA GLY A 105 -14.51 38.84 -0.74
C GLY A 105 -14.36 37.84 0.41
N GLY A 106 -13.43 36.91 0.29
CA GLY A 106 -13.11 35.92 1.32
C GLY A 106 -12.25 36.51 2.46
N MET A 107 -12.51 36.05 3.68
CA MET A 107 -11.68 36.35 4.86
C MET A 107 -10.97 35.08 5.33
N ILE A 108 -9.89 35.23 6.08
CA ILE A 108 -9.18 34.11 6.71
C ILE A 108 -9.28 34.23 8.22
N GLU A 109 -9.56 33.12 8.87
CA GLU A 109 -9.57 32.97 10.30
C GLU A 109 -8.26 32.32 10.78
N THR A 110 -7.86 32.62 12.01
CA THR A 110 -6.67 31.99 12.63
C THR A 110 -7.02 30.74 13.43
N SER A 111 -8.30 30.53 13.76
CA SER A 111 -8.77 29.33 14.44
C SER A 111 -10.17 29.00 13.95
N ILE A 112 -10.61 27.76 14.18
CA ILE A 112 -11.98 27.34 13.87
C ILE A 112 -12.93 28.16 14.77
N PRO A 113 -13.83 29.00 14.20
CA PRO A 113 -14.70 29.86 14.99
C PRO A 113 -15.58 29.10 15.99
N ALA A 114 -15.57 29.53 17.25
CA ALA A 114 -16.41 28.94 18.29
C ALA A 114 -17.91 29.09 17.93
N GLY A 115 -18.68 28.01 18.03
CA GLY A 115 -20.10 27.99 17.67
C GLY A 115 -20.38 27.99 16.17
N GLY A 116 -19.35 27.96 15.33
CA GLY A 116 -19.48 27.75 13.89
C GLY A 116 -20.20 26.43 13.60
N ARG A 117 -21.02 26.43 12.54
CA ARG A 117 -21.73 25.24 12.07
C ARG A 117 -21.37 25.01 10.62
N TRP A 118 -20.86 23.82 10.33
CA TRP A 118 -20.48 23.39 9.00
C TRP A 118 -21.17 22.06 8.67
N ASP A 119 -21.26 21.78 7.39
CA ASP A 119 -21.87 20.56 6.89
C ASP A 119 -20.78 19.57 6.42
N PHE A 120 -19.60 20.06 6.03
CA PHE A 120 -18.40 19.26 5.74
C PHE A 120 -17.12 20.10 5.87
N VAL A 121 -15.97 19.42 5.88
CA VAL A 121 -14.64 20.02 6.00
C VAL A 121 -13.79 19.69 4.77
N ILE A 122 -13.04 20.67 4.28
CA ILE A 122 -11.91 20.47 3.35
C ILE A 122 -10.62 20.55 4.16
N ASP A 123 -9.86 19.47 4.15
CA ASP A 123 -8.53 19.40 4.75
C ASP A 123 -7.45 19.62 3.68
N GLY A 124 -6.90 20.83 3.64
CA GLY A 124 -5.71 21.17 2.86
C GLY A 124 -4.57 21.68 3.75
N LEU A 125 -4.44 21.12 4.95
CA LEU A 125 -3.42 21.56 5.90
C LEU A 125 -2.02 21.07 5.48
N PHE A 126 -1.85 19.80 5.15
CA PHE A 126 -0.59 19.23 4.65
C PHE A 126 -0.85 18.12 3.63
N GLY A 127 -0.15 18.16 2.49
CA GLY A 127 -0.10 17.08 1.49
C GLY A 127 1.23 16.31 1.58
N ILE A 128 1.82 15.96 0.44
CA ILE A 128 3.14 15.29 0.34
C ILE A 128 4.34 16.03 1.00
N GLY A 129 4.16 17.26 1.47
CA GLY A 129 5.20 18.09 2.08
C GLY A 129 5.49 17.78 3.56
N LEU A 130 4.69 16.94 4.22
CA LEU A 130 4.86 16.65 5.64
C LEU A 130 6.10 15.79 5.89
N GLN A 131 7.03 16.29 6.70
CA GLN A 131 8.31 15.62 7.02
C GLN A 131 8.55 15.45 8.52
N ARG A 132 7.71 16.07 9.35
CA ARG A 132 7.84 16.07 10.81
C ARG A 132 6.49 15.78 11.45
N ALA A 133 6.51 15.25 12.67
CA ALA A 133 5.29 15.04 13.43
C ALA A 133 4.53 16.36 13.60
N LEU A 134 3.20 16.29 13.48
CA LEU A 134 2.33 17.43 13.76
C LEU A 134 2.28 17.69 15.26
N GLU A 135 2.63 18.92 15.63
CA GLU A 135 2.71 19.41 17.00
C GLU A 135 2.04 20.78 17.10
N GLY A 136 1.80 21.23 18.34
CA GLY A 136 1.23 22.54 18.65
C GLY A 136 -0.06 22.84 17.88
N ARG A 137 -0.16 24.05 17.33
CA ARG A 137 -1.36 24.55 16.62
C ARG A 137 -1.82 23.64 15.48
N HIS A 138 -0.91 22.95 14.78
CA HIS A 138 -1.29 22.04 13.69
C HIS A 138 -1.96 20.77 14.23
N ALA A 139 -1.41 20.19 15.30
CA ALA A 139 -2.01 19.05 15.99
C ALA A 139 -3.40 19.40 16.58
N GLU A 140 -3.51 20.57 17.21
CA GLU A 140 -4.77 21.08 17.77
C GLU A 140 -5.85 21.24 16.69
N LEU A 141 -5.49 21.75 15.51
CA LEU A 141 -6.42 21.86 14.38
C LEU A 141 -6.88 20.49 13.88
N VAL A 142 -5.98 19.52 13.73
CA VAL A 142 -6.34 18.15 13.34
C VAL A 142 -7.29 17.51 14.35
N GLN A 143 -7.02 17.66 15.65
CA GLN A 143 -7.91 17.18 16.71
C GLN A 143 -9.27 17.88 16.67
N ALA A 144 -9.30 19.18 16.44
CA ALA A 144 -10.53 19.96 16.32
C ALA A 144 -11.36 19.50 15.12
N ILE A 145 -10.74 19.30 13.94
CA ILE A 145 -11.39 18.76 12.73
C ILE A 145 -12.06 17.42 13.05
N ASN A 146 -11.29 16.47 13.61
CA ASN A 146 -11.81 15.14 13.94
C ASN A 146 -12.94 15.19 14.98
N SER A 147 -12.93 16.18 15.89
CA SER A 147 -13.95 16.36 16.92
C SER A 147 -15.27 16.93 16.39
N LEU A 148 -15.27 17.57 15.22
CA LEU A 148 -16.49 18.07 14.58
C LEU A 148 -17.43 16.93 14.14
N ARG A 149 -16.91 15.71 13.94
CA ARG A 149 -17.66 14.54 13.46
C ARG A 149 -18.44 14.81 12.16
N LEU A 150 -17.83 15.60 11.28
CA LEU A 150 -18.35 15.92 9.95
C LEU A 150 -17.61 15.09 8.89
N PRO A 151 -18.21 14.87 7.71
CA PRO A 151 -17.47 14.35 6.56
C PRO A 151 -16.30 15.30 6.22
N VAL A 152 -15.11 14.73 6.10
CA VAL A 152 -13.90 15.46 5.70
C VAL A 152 -13.46 14.97 4.32
N LEU A 153 -13.19 15.90 3.41
CA LEU A 153 -12.48 15.66 2.15
C LEU A 153 -11.05 16.19 2.31
N SER A 154 -10.08 15.28 2.32
CA SER A 154 -8.66 15.64 2.33
C SER A 154 -8.15 15.87 0.91
N LEU A 155 -7.34 16.91 0.76
CA LEU A 155 -6.63 17.25 -0.47
C LEU A 155 -5.26 16.60 -0.45
N ASP A 156 -4.95 15.87 -1.52
CA ASP A 156 -3.72 15.11 -1.74
C ASP A 156 -3.52 13.91 -0.80
N ILE A 157 -3.32 14.18 0.49
CA ILE A 157 -3.08 13.22 1.57
C ILE A 157 -3.81 13.72 2.81
N PRO A 158 -4.46 12.86 3.64
CA PRO A 158 -4.99 13.31 4.93
C PRO A 158 -3.88 13.91 5.79
N SER A 159 -4.07 15.15 6.22
CA SER A 159 -3.03 15.87 6.95
C SER A 159 -2.61 15.11 8.18
N GLY A 160 -1.30 14.82 8.27
CA GLY A 160 -0.74 14.00 9.33
C GLY A 160 -0.35 12.59 8.93
N ILE A 161 -0.69 12.14 7.72
CA ILE A 161 -0.20 10.88 7.17
C ILE A 161 1.09 11.12 6.38
N ASN A 162 2.10 10.28 6.62
CA ASN A 162 3.28 10.24 5.77
C ASN A 162 2.91 9.68 4.40
N ALA A 163 3.11 10.46 3.33
CA ALA A 163 2.69 10.09 1.99
C ALA A 163 3.47 8.89 1.39
N ASP A 164 4.68 8.59 1.85
CA ASP A 164 5.48 7.47 1.33
C ASP A 164 5.32 6.19 2.15
N THR A 165 4.99 6.28 3.44
CA THR A 165 4.91 5.11 4.32
C THR A 165 3.50 4.78 4.78
N GLY A 166 2.66 5.81 4.96
CA GLY A 166 1.31 5.72 5.51
C GLY A 166 1.26 5.77 7.03
N ALA A 167 2.39 6.06 7.69
CA ALA A 167 2.44 6.20 9.14
C ALA A 167 1.79 7.51 9.60
N VAL A 168 1.08 7.47 10.73
CA VAL A 168 0.62 8.69 11.43
C VAL A 168 1.81 9.47 12.01
N MET A 169 1.94 10.72 11.59
CA MET A 169 2.97 11.66 12.03
C MET A 169 2.44 12.54 13.17
N GLY A 170 2.32 11.96 14.36
CA GLY A 170 1.81 12.64 15.57
C GLY A 170 0.28 12.60 15.65
N HIS A 171 -0.40 13.37 14.80
CA HIS A 171 -1.87 13.38 14.68
C HIS A 171 -2.24 13.32 13.21
N ALA A 172 -3.36 12.68 12.86
CA ALA A 172 -3.84 12.63 11.49
C ALA A 172 -5.35 12.88 11.38
N VAL A 173 -5.74 13.59 10.33
CA VAL A 173 -7.13 13.77 9.93
C VAL A 173 -7.73 12.43 9.56
N ARG A 174 -8.96 12.17 9.98
CA ARG A 174 -9.75 11.01 9.53
C ARG A 174 -10.71 11.47 8.45
N ALA A 175 -10.31 11.27 7.20
CA ALA A 175 -11.09 11.68 6.05
C ALA A 175 -12.20 10.66 5.74
N ALA A 176 -13.36 11.17 5.33
CA ALA A 176 -14.37 10.33 4.70
C ALA A 176 -13.97 10.02 3.25
N ARG A 177 -13.25 10.96 2.60
CA ARG A 177 -12.77 10.85 1.22
C ARG A 177 -11.44 11.59 1.07
N THR A 178 -10.62 11.16 0.13
CA THR A 178 -9.39 11.87 -0.27
C THR A 178 -9.31 11.95 -1.79
N VAL A 179 -9.02 13.15 -2.30
CA VAL A 179 -8.64 13.34 -3.70
C VAL A 179 -7.13 13.50 -3.77
N THR A 180 -6.43 12.58 -4.42
CA THR A 180 -4.98 12.62 -4.62
C THR A 180 -4.65 13.08 -6.04
N PHE A 181 -3.65 13.96 -6.16
CA PHE A 181 -3.30 14.58 -7.45
C PHE A 181 -2.11 13.90 -8.11
N ILE A 182 -2.03 13.92 -9.44
CA ILE A 182 -0.96 13.35 -10.29
C ILE A 182 -0.96 11.81 -10.26
N GLY A 183 -0.97 11.19 -9.09
CA GLY A 183 -1.11 9.75 -8.93
C GLY A 183 -1.33 9.31 -7.48
N LEU A 184 -1.47 8.01 -7.28
CA LEU A 184 -1.52 7.42 -5.94
C LEU A 184 -0.16 7.55 -5.26
N LYS A 185 -0.16 7.67 -3.94
CA LYS A 185 1.06 7.59 -3.12
C LYS A 185 1.01 6.37 -2.22
N PRO A 186 2.14 5.71 -1.91
CA PRO A 186 2.12 4.48 -1.14
C PRO A 186 1.43 4.65 0.22
N GLY A 187 1.62 5.78 0.88
CA GLY A 187 1.04 6.08 2.17
C GLY A 187 -0.48 6.24 2.21
N LEU A 188 -1.17 6.23 1.07
CA LEU A 188 -2.64 6.09 1.02
C LEU A 188 -3.09 4.63 1.04
N LEU A 189 -2.17 3.69 0.78
CA LEU A 189 -2.46 2.27 0.55
C LEU A 189 -1.86 1.38 1.63
N THR A 190 -0.91 1.88 2.42
CA THR A 190 -0.17 1.12 3.42
C THR A 190 -0.32 1.67 4.83
N LEU A 191 -0.03 0.83 5.83
CA LEU A 191 -0.01 1.18 7.26
C LEU A 191 -1.35 1.79 7.71
N ASP A 192 -1.31 2.98 8.32
CA ASP A 192 -2.47 3.66 8.89
C ASP A 192 -3.24 4.45 7.81
N GLY A 193 -2.62 4.71 6.66
CA GLY A 193 -3.19 5.48 5.55
C GLY A 193 -4.63 5.10 5.18
N PRO A 194 -4.92 3.81 4.91
CA PRO A 194 -6.26 3.35 4.56
C PRO A 194 -7.35 3.68 5.61
N ASP A 195 -6.99 3.71 6.90
CA ASP A 195 -7.92 4.06 7.99
C ASP A 195 -8.19 5.57 8.09
N HIS A 196 -7.40 6.37 7.37
CA HIS A 196 -7.43 7.83 7.41
C HIS A 196 -7.88 8.47 6.10
N CYS A 197 -7.80 7.77 4.97
CA CYS A 197 -8.08 8.36 3.66
C CYS A 197 -9.53 8.20 3.19
N GLY A 198 -10.28 7.24 3.75
CA GLY A 198 -11.63 6.93 3.31
C GLY A 198 -11.68 6.54 1.83
N GLU A 199 -12.71 6.98 1.11
CA GLU A 199 -12.82 6.76 -0.35
C GLU A 199 -11.72 7.52 -1.10
N LEU A 200 -10.92 6.82 -1.91
CA LEU A 200 -9.84 7.41 -2.70
C LEU A 200 -10.30 7.75 -4.11
N ARG A 201 -9.97 8.97 -4.56
CA ARG A 201 -10.06 9.38 -5.97
C ARG A 201 -8.73 9.94 -6.43
N THR A 202 -8.23 9.44 -7.55
CA THR A 202 -7.02 9.99 -8.19
C THR A 202 -7.41 10.92 -9.32
N ASP A 203 -6.85 12.12 -9.35
CA ASP A 203 -6.95 13.05 -10.47
C ASP A 203 -5.55 13.31 -11.03
N THR A 204 -5.30 13.00 -12.31
CA THR A 204 -3.96 13.16 -12.90
C THR A 204 -3.61 14.61 -13.18
N LEU A 205 -4.53 15.55 -12.90
CA LEU A 205 -4.46 16.94 -13.31
C LEU A 205 -4.13 17.01 -14.79
N GLY A 206 -4.83 16.21 -15.60
CA GLY A 206 -4.66 16.06 -17.05
C GLY A 206 -3.20 15.97 -17.53
N LEU A 207 -2.32 15.37 -16.73
CA LEU A 207 -0.98 14.98 -17.13
C LEU A 207 -0.99 13.53 -17.62
N ASP A 208 -0.19 13.23 -18.63
CA ASP A 208 0.20 11.85 -18.95
C ASP A 208 1.40 11.48 -18.07
N THR A 209 1.11 11.10 -16.83
CA THR A 209 2.13 10.89 -15.79
C THR A 209 3.06 9.73 -16.10
N GLU A 210 2.55 8.66 -16.70
CA GLU A 210 3.38 7.50 -17.07
C GLU A 210 4.32 7.81 -18.25
N ALA A 211 3.90 8.64 -19.20
CA ALA A 211 4.77 9.09 -20.29
C ALA A 211 5.87 10.05 -19.81
N LEU A 212 5.59 10.86 -18.78
CA LEU A 212 6.57 11.78 -18.19
C LEU A 212 7.58 11.07 -17.29
N LEU A 213 7.10 10.16 -16.45
CA LEU A 213 7.93 9.40 -15.51
C LEU A 213 7.30 8.03 -15.23
N PRO A 214 7.99 6.92 -15.58
CA PRO A 214 7.52 5.59 -15.23
C PRO A 214 7.36 5.42 -13.70
N PRO A 215 6.24 4.87 -13.22
CA PRO A 215 6.01 4.67 -11.79
C PRO A 215 6.93 3.60 -11.22
N GLN A 216 7.32 3.74 -9.95
CA GLN A 216 8.10 2.72 -9.23
C GLN A 216 7.22 1.60 -8.66
N GLY A 217 5.91 1.84 -8.52
CA GLY A 217 4.97 0.85 -8.04
C GLY A 217 3.61 0.97 -8.74
N ARG A 218 2.78 -0.06 -8.59
CA ARG A 218 1.40 -0.07 -9.08
C ARG A 218 0.49 -0.71 -8.05
N LEU A 219 -0.75 -0.22 -7.97
CA LEU A 219 -1.79 -0.85 -7.16
C LEU A 219 -2.32 -2.08 -7.89
N LEU A 220 -2.17 -3.25 -7.27
CA LEU A 220 -2.82 -4.47 -7.73
C LEU A 220 -4.26 -4.49 -7.20
N ASP A 221 -5.21 -4.19 -8.07
CA ASP A 221 -6.65 -4.27 -7.82
C ASP A 221 -7.26 -5.49 -8.53
N ASP A 222 -8.59 -5.58 -8.54
CA ASP A 222 -9.32 -6.69 -9.18
C ASP A 222 -9.04 -6.82 -10.69
N ASN A 223 -8.50 -5.79 -11.34
CA ASN A 223 -8.08 -5.86 -12.74
C ASN A 223 -6.88 -6.82 -12.94
N VAL A 224 -6.29 -7.36 -11.86
CA VAL A 224 -5.22 -8.36 -11.95
C VAL A 224 -5.76 -9.72 -12.35
N LEU A 225 -7.03 -10.03 -12.05
CA LEU A 225 -7.58 -11.38 -12.20
C LEU A 225 -7.48 -11.94 -13.63
N PRO A 226 -7.77 -11.19 -14.72
CA PRO A 226 -7.61 -11.70 -16.08
C PRO A 226 -6.15 -12.02 -16.44
N HIS A 227 -5.18 -11.41 -15.75
CA HIS A 227 -3.75 -11.61 -15.98
C HIS A 227 -3.15 -12.66 -15.05
N ALA A 228 -3.72 -12.85 -13.86
CA ALA A 228 -3.27 -13.80 -12.85
C ALA A 228 -3.82 -15.22 -13.08
N LEU A 229 -5.01 -15.34 -13.68
CA LEU A 229 -5.66 -16.63 -13.91
C LEU A 229 -5.37 -17.15 -15.32
N ALA A 230 -4.58 -18.22 -15.41
CA ALA A 230 -4.30 -18.88 -16.68
C ALA A 230 -5.58 -19.48 -17.30
N GLN A 231 -5.89 -19.11 -18.54
CA GLN A 231 -6.93 -19.79 -19.30
C GLN A 231 -6.55 -21.25 -19.54
N ARG A 232 -7.48 -22.17 -19.29
CA ARG A 232 -7.27 -23.60 -19.52
C ARG A 232 -7.71 -23.97 -20.93
N PRO A 233 -6.87 -24.64 -21.74
CA PRO A 233 -7.30 -25.17 -23.03
C PRO A 233 -8.45 -26.17 -22.86
N ARG A 234 -9.22 -26.43 -23.92
CA ARG A 234 -10.31 -27.44 -23.87
C ARG A 234 -9.77 -28.85 -23.64
N ASN A 235 -8.63 -29.18 -24.24
CA ASN A 235 -7.93 -30.44 -24.02
C ASN A 235 -7.03 -30.35 -22.77
N PHE A 236 -7.65 -30.21 -21.60
CA PHE A 236 -6.94 -30.06 -20.34
C PHE A 236 -6.90 -31.38 -19.56
N HIS A 237 -5.74 -31.72 -19.00
CA HIS A 237 -5.59 -32.82 -18.06
C HIS A 237 -4.73 -32.40 -16.86
N LYS A 238 -4.81 -33.16 -15.77
CA LYS A 238 -4.14 -32.85 -14.49
C LYS A 238 -2.62 -32.63 -14.60
N GLY A 239 -1.97 -33.15 -15.63
CA GLY A 239 -0.53 -32.93 -15.85
C GLY A 239 -0.19 -31.48 -16.24
N LEU A 240 -1.09 -30.82 -16.98
CA LEU A 240 -0.92 -29.42 -17.42
C LEU A 240 -1.14 -28.41 -16.28
N ALA A 241 -1.82 -28.82 -15.22
CA ALA A 241 -2.08 -27.99 -14.04
C ALA A 241 -0.90 -27.94 -13.06
N GLY A 242 0.22 -28.60 -13.36
CA GLY A 242 1.39 -28.67 -12.50
C GLY A 242 1.20 -29.54 -11.26
N THR A 243 2.29 -29.73 -10.53
CA THR A 243 2.34 -30.52 -9.29
C THR A 243 2.96 -29.68 -8.18
N VAL A 244 2.25 -29.58 -7.06
CA VAL A 244 2.66 -28.80 -5.88
C VAL A 244 3.02 -29.75 -4.74
N ALA A 245 4.09 -29.47 -4.02
CA ALA A 245 4.34 -30.08 -2.72
C ALA A 245 4.43 -29.04 -1.61
N ILE A 246 3.85 -29.37 -0.45
CA ILE A 246 3.92 -28.56 0.76
C ILE A 246 4.79 -29.29 1.78
N LEU A 247 5.90 -28.68 2.19
CA LEU A 247 6.79 -29.15 3.25
C LEU A 247 6.45 -28.42 4.55
N GLY A 248 5.98 -29.15 5.55
CA GLY A 248 5.56 -28.56 6.81
C GLY A 248 4.88 -29.55 7.74
N GLY A 249 4.13 -29.04 8.71
CA GLY A 249 3.32 -29.86 9.61
C GLY A 249 4.09 -30.80 10.52
N THR A 250 4.80 -30.24 11.51
CA THR A 250 5.32 -30.99 12.66
C THR A 250 4.21 -31.38 13.63
N ALA A 251 4.55 -32.11 14.70
CA ALA A 251 3.62 -32.48 15.77
C ALA A 251 2.89 -31.22 16.31
N GLY A 252 1.56 -31.27 16.37
CA GLY A 252 0.71 -30.13 16.77
C GLY A 252 0.46 -29.07 15.67
N MET A 253 1.17 -29.10 14.55
CA MET A 253 1.08 -28.09 13.49
C MET A 253 0.72 -28.66 12.09
N VAL A 254 0.37 -29.95 12.01
CA VAL A 254 -0.07 -30.63 10.76
C VAL A 254 -1.15 -29.84 10.01
N GLY A 255 -2.07 -29.20 10.75
CA GLY A 255 -3.15 -28.39 10.17
C GLY A 255 -2.67 -27.28 9.23
N ALA A 256 -1.51 -26.66 9.50
CA ALA A 256 -0.97 -25.60 8.65
C ALA A 256 -0.61 -26.11 7.24
N ALA A 257 0.06 -27.26 7.16
CA ALA A 257 0.38 -27.90 5.88
C ALA A 257 -0.88 -28.39 5.15
N VAL A 258 -1.88 -28.91 5.88
CA VAL A 258 -3.17 -29.34 5.30
C VAL A 258 -3.93 -28.14 4.70
N LEU A 259 -4.01 -27.02 5.41
CA LEU A 259 -4.67 -25.80 4.90
C LEU A 259 -4.00 -25.29 3.62
N ALA A 260 -2.66 -25.25 3.59
CA ALA A 260 -1.90 -24.86 2.41
C ALA A 260 -2.13 -25.82 1.22
N GLY A 261 -2.16 -27.14 1.47
CA GLY A 261 -2.45 -28.14 0.44
C GLY A 261 -3.86 -28.02 -0.14
N ARG A 262 -4.86 -27.85 0.73
CA ARG A 262 -6.25 -27.61 0.31
C ARG A 262 -6.38 -26.33 -0.52
N ALA A 263 -5.69 -25.27 -0.13
CA ALA A 263 -5.65 -24.03 -0.90
C ALA A 263 -5.06 -24.27 -2.30
N ALA A 264 -3.95 -25.01 -2.41
CA ALA A 264 -3.35 -25.35 -3.70
C ALA A 264 -4.32 -26.13 -4.62
N LEU A 265 -5.09 -27.08 -4.08
CA LEU A 265 -6.13 -27.79 -4.84
C LEU A 265 -7.23 -26.83 -5.33
N LYS A 266 -7.72 -25.94 -4.45
CA LYS A 266 -8.77 -24.96 -4.80
C LYS A 266 -8.29 -23.93 -5.82
N CYS A 267 -7.01 -23.57 -5.80
CA CYS A 267 -6.36 -22.73 -6.83
C CYS A 267 -6.06 -23.50 -8.13
N GLY A 268 -6.40 -24.80 -8.17
CA GLY A 268 -6.46 -25.58 -9.39
C GLY A 268 -5.19 -26.37 -9.73
N ALA A 269 -4.29 -26.62 -8.77
CA ALA A 269 -3.18 -27.53 -8.96
C ALA A 269 -3.66 -28.94 -9.37
N GLY A 270 -2.96 -29.58 -10.30
CA GLY A 270 -3.38 -30.90 -10.82
C GLY A 270 -3.10 -32.05 -9.87
N ARG A 271 -2.06 -31.89 -9.05
CA ARG A 271 -1.61 -32.85 -8.03
C ARG A 271 -1.04 -32.06 -6.86
N VAL A 272 -1.38 -32.47 -5.64
CA VAL A 272 -0.86 -31.85 -4.42
C VAL A 272 -0.34 -32.92 -3.47
N HIS A 273 0.92 -32.76 -3.08
CA HIS A 273 1.61 -33.61 -2.11
C HIS A 273 1.78 -32.87 -0.79
N LEU A 274 1.51 -33.53 0.33
CA LEU A 274 1.87 -33.04 1.66
C LEU A 274 3.06 -33.84 2.17
N ALA A 275 4.22 -33.19 2.22
CA ALA A 275 5.43 -33.68 2.87
C ALA A 275 5.39 -33.29 4.35
N LEU A 276 4.73 -34.11 5.16
CA LEU A 276 4.56 -33.84 6.58
C LEU A 276 5.85 -34.20 7.35
N LEU A 277 6.28 -33.31 8.24
CA LEU A 277 7.51 -33.46 9.04
C LEU A 277 7.27 -34.14 10.39
N THR A 278 6.01 -34.35 10.78
CA THR A 278 5.68 -35.15 11.97
C THR A 278 6.03 -36.63 11.78
N GLU A 279 6.44 -37.29 12.87
CA GLU A 279 6.69 -38.74 12.91
C GLU A 279 5.40 -39.57 12.77
N HIS A 280 4.25 -38.97 13.08
CA HIS A 280 2.94 -39.63 13.06
C HIS A 280 1.96 -38.89 12.13
N PRO A 281 2.21 -38.88 10.81
CA PRO A 281 1.31 -38.23 9.88
C PRO A 281 -0.02 -38.98 9.80
N PRO A 282 -1.16 -38.30 9.62
CA PRO A 282 -2.40 -38.97 9.29
C PRO A 282 -2.25 -39.75 7.98
N SER A 283 -3.01 -40.83 7.82
CA SER A 283 -3.02 -41.61 6.57
C SER A 283 -3.81 -40.92 5.46
N ILE A 284 -4.81 -40.13 5.82
CA ILE A 284 -5.70 -39.42 4.91
C ILE A 284 -6.23 -38.16 5.56
N ASP A 285 -6.51 -37.14 4.73
CA ASP A 285 -7.37 -36.04 5.12
C ASP A 285 -8.81 -36.35 4.70
N TYR A 286 -9.70 -36.67 5.64
CA TYR A 286 -11.09 -37.04 5.35
C TYR A 286 -11.90 -35.94 4.66
N ALA A 287 -11.56 -34.66 4.86
CA ALA A 287 -12.26 -33.57 4.19
C ALA A 287 -11.70 -33.26 2.79
N GLN A 288 -10.53 -33.80 2.45
CA GLN A 288 -9.90 -33.60 1.15
C GLN A 288 -9.01 -34.83 0.80
N PRO A 289 -9.62 -36.00 0.50
CA PRO A 289 -8.90 -37.25 0.28
C PRO A 289 -8.00 -37.23 -0.98
N GLU A 290 -8.12 -36.23 -1.83
CA GLU A 290 -7.28 -36.01 -3.02
C GLU A 290 -5.85 -35.59 -2.68
N LEU A 291 -5.60 -35.14 -1.44
CA LEU A 291 -4.26 -34.81 -0.96
C LEU A 291 -3.42 -36.08 -0.84
N MET A 292 -2.23 -36.07 -1.45
CA MET A 292 -1.30 -37.19 -1.37
C MET A 292 -0.29 -36.97 -0.25
N LEU A 293 -0.52 -37.64 0.88
CA LEU A 293 0.36 -37.56 2.04
C LEU A 293 1.61 -38.43 1.81
N ARG A 294 2.79 -37.83 2.03
CA ARG A 294 4.10 -38.44 1.76
C ARG A 294 5.10 -38.02 2.85
N THR A 295 6.19 -38.77 2.97
CA THR A 295 7.37 -38.28 3.68
C THR A 295 8.13 -37.26 2.79
N PRO A 296 8.91 -36.34 3.39
CA PRO A 296 9.75 -35.41 2.62
C PRO A 296 10.65 -36.11 1.59
N ASP A 297 11.37 -37.15 2.00
CA ASP A 297 12.22 -37.93 1.09
C ASP A 297 11.42 -38.65 -0.02
N GLY A 298 10.16 -38.98 0.24
CA GLY A 298 9.24 -39.53 -0.77
C GLY A 298 8.89 -38.50 -1.85
N VAL A 299 8.69 -37.24 -1.47
CA VAL A 299 8.42 -36.16 -2.43
C VAL A 299 9.63 -35.91 -3.32
N PHE A 300 10.82 -35.73 -2.74
CA PHE A 300 12.03 -35.42 -3.52
C PHE A 300 12.49 -36.56 -4.44
N ARG A 301 12.12 -37.82 -4.17
CA ARG A 301 12.48 -38.98 -5.01
C ARG A 301 11.46 -39.33 -6.09
N SER A 302 10.19 -38.96 -5.92
CA SER A 302 9.10 -39.57 -6.70
C SER A 302 8.76 -38.86 -8.01
N THR A 303 8.84 -37.54 -8.05
CA THR A 303 8.40 -36.74 -9.19
C THR A 303 9.02 -35.36 -9.13
N GLU A 304 9.34 -34.78 -10.29
CA GLU A 304 9.69 -33.37 -10.36
C GLU A 304 8.48 -32.52 -9.98
N MET A 305 8.65 -31.64 -9.00
CA MET A 305 7.63 -30.72 -8.54
C MET A 305 7.69 -29.45 -9.40
N THR A 306 6.53 -28.94 -9.80
CA THR A 306 6.44 -27.61 -10.43
C THR A 306 6.70 -26.54 -9.38
N VAL A 307 6.04 -26.66 -8.22
CA VAL A 307 6.17 -25.72 -7.10
C VAL A 307 6.39 -26.48 -5.80
N LEU A 308 7.30 -25.99 -4.98
CA LEU A 308 7.45 -26.36 -3.58
C LEU A 308 7.01 -25.19 -2.71
N ALA A 309 6.22 -25.44 -1.68
CA ALA A 309 6.00 -24.49 -0.60
C ALA A 309 6.59 -25.06 0.70
N ALA A 310 7.39 -24.28 1.41
CA ALA A 310 8.00 -24.71 2.67
C ALA A 310 7.70 -23.68 3.76
N GLY A 311 7.44 -24.17 4.97
CA GLY A 311 7.24 -23.28 6.12
C GLY A 311 6.03 -23.56 7.00
N PRO A 312 4.83 -23.78 6.44
CA PRO A 312 3.61 -23.90 7.25
C PRO A 312 3.70 -24.98 8.32
N GLY A 313 3.91 -24.56 9.57
CA GLY A 313 4.06 -25.45 10.71
C GLY A 313 5.25 -26.39 10.63
N MET A 314 6.33 -26.01 9.94
CA MET A 314 7.46 -26.92 9.71
C MET A 314 8.36 -27.09 10.95
N GLY A 315 8.30 -26.16 11.91
CA GLY A 315 9.20 -26.13 13.05
C GLY A 315 10.62 -25.67 12.67
N LYS A 316 11.56 -25.83 13.60
CA LYS A 316 12.94 -25.33 13.46
C LYS A 316 14.02 -26.37 13.77
N ASP A 317 13.64 -27.62 13.96
CA ASP A 317 14.57 -28.70 14.27
C ASP A 317 15.42 -29.10 13.04
N GLU A 318 16.32 -30.08 13.23
CA GLU A 318 17.18 -30.56 12.16
C GLU A 318 16.42 -31.25 11.00
N SER A 319 15.23 -31.79 11.24
CA SER A 319 14.37 -32.34 10.19
C SER A 319 13.86 -31.21 9.28
N ALA A 320 13.37 -30.12 9.87
CA ALA A 320 12.96 -28.92 9.17
C ALA A 320 14.10 -28.29 8.35
N LYS A 321 15.29 -28.13 8.96
CA LYS A 321 16.48 -27.60 8.26
C LYS A 321 16.89 -28.48 7.10
N ARG A 322 16.87 -29.81 7.27
CA ARG A 322 17.19 -30.77 6.20
C ARG A 322 16.21 -30.66 5.03
N ALA A 323 14.91 -30.65 5.32
CA ALA A 323 13.87 -30.53 4.30
C ALA A 323 13.95 -29.20 3.55
N LEU A 324 14.18 -28.10 4.27
CA LEU A 324 14.35 -26.77 3.66
C LEU A 324 15.61 -26.70 2.79
N ARG A 325 16.74 -27.28 3.23
CA ARG A 325 17.97 -27.37 2.44
C ARG A 325 17.76 -28.16 1.15
N GLN A 326 16.98 -29.24 1.18
CA GLN A 326 16.61 -29.99 -0.03
C GLN A 326 15.73 -29.15 -0.97
N ALA A 327 14.73 -28.45 -0.42
CA ALA A 327 13.85 -27.56 -1.20
C ALA A 327 14.64 -26.43 -1.88
N LEU A 328 15.58 -25.80 -1.16
CA LEU A 328 16.46 -24.73 -1.67
C LEU A 328 17.46 -25.21 -2.73
N LYS A 329 17.71 -26.51 -2.85
CA LYS A 329 18.56 -27.12 -3.90
C LYS A 329 17.77 -27.65 -5.09
N SER A 330 16.46 -27.83 -4.97
CA SER A 330 15.57 -28.30 -6.05
C SER A 330 15.52 -27.27 -7.20
N PRO A 331 15.31 -27.64 -8.47
CA PRO A 331 15.05 -26.67 -9.54
C PRO A 331 13.62 -26.06 -9.54
N SER A 332 12.70 -26.57 -8.72
CA SER A 332 11.29 -26.12 -8.68
C SER A 332 11.10 -24.65 -8.30
N THR A 333 10.00 -24.00 -8.71
CA THR A 333 9.63 -22.71 -8.10
C THR A 333 9.39 -22.90 -6.60
N LEU A 334 9.87 -21.98 -5.77
CA LEU A 334 9.83 -22.11 -4.31
C LEU A 334 9.04 -20.98 -3.65
N LEU A 335 8.09 -21.35 -2.79
CA LEU A 335 7.40 -20.45 -1.89
C LEU A 335 7.90 -20.69 -0.45
N LEU A 336 8.42 -19.65 0.18
CA LEU A 336 8.86 -19.67 1.57
C LEU A 336 7.88 -18.86 2.43
N ASP A 337 7.38 -19.48 3.49
CA ASP A 337 6.48 -18.86 4.47
C ASP A 337 6.89 -19.25 5.90
N ALA A 338 6.33 -18.58 6.89
CA ALA A 338 6.35 -19.00 8.30
C ALA A 338 7.75 -19.45 8.80
N ASP A 339 7.83 -20.66 9.34
CA ASP A 339 9.05 -21.21 9.93
C ASP A 339 10.21 -21.34 8.93
N ALA A 340 9.94 -21.48 7.63
CA ALA A 340 11.01 -21.48 6.63
C ALA A 340 11.68 -20.10 6.56
N LEU A 341 10.90 -19.02 6.61
CA LEU A 341 11.43 -17.65 6.66
C LEU A 341 12.21 -17.41 7.96
N ASN A 342 11.75 -17.98 9.08
CA ASN A 342 12.48 -17.90 10.34
C ASN A 342 13.84 -18.59 10.27
N LEU A 343 13.87 -19.81 9.73
CA LEU A 343 15.11 -20.56 9.49
C LEU A 343 16.05 -19.82 8.55
N VAL A 344 15.55 -19.25 7.44
CA VAL A 344 16.35 -18.43 6.53
C VAL A 344 16.91 -17.16 7.20
N GLY A 345 16.18 -16.57 8.14
CA GLY A 345 16.65 -15.39 8.87
C GLY A 345 17.63 -15.70 10.00
N GLU A 346 17.62 -16.93 10.55
CA GLU A 346 18.44 -17.34 11.70
C GLU A 346 19.69 -18.15 11.29
N GLU A 347 19.66 -18.86 10.17
CA GLU A 347 20.72 -19.78 9.74
C GLU A 347 21.47 -19.22 8.51
N PRO A 348 22.76 -18.82 8.65
CA PRO A 348 23.53 -18.22 7.56
C PRO A 348 23.62 -19.08 6.29
N GLU A 349 23.72 -20.40 6.44
CA GLU A 349 23.76 -21.33 5.30
C GLU A 349 22.46 -21.28 4.48
N LEU A 350 21.30 -21.27 5.15
CA LEU A 350 20.01 -21.23 4.48
C LEU A 350 19.74 -19.86 3.85
N ALA A 351 20.21 -18.79 4.48
CA ALA A 351 20.20 -17.44 3.92
C ALA A 351 20.98 -17.37 2.60
N GLU A 352 22.21 -17.89 2.59
CA GLU A 352 23.08 -17.90 1.42
C GLU A 352 22.50 -18.77 0.28
N LEU A 353 21.99 -19.96 0.62
CA LEU A 353 21.31 -20.83 -0.35
C LEU A 353 20.09 -20.14 -0.97
N THR A 354 19.34 -19.36 -0.19
CA THR A 354 18.19 -18.61 -0.70
C THR A 354 18.66 -17.49 -1.64
N ALA A 355 19.69 -16.74 -1.27
CA ALA A 355 20.19 -15.60 -2.06
C ALA A 355 20.90 -15.99 -3.37
N THR A 356 21.44 -17.21 -3.44
CA THR A 356 22.18 -17.71 -4.62
C THR A 356 21.35 -18.60 -5.54
N ARG A 357 20.11 -18.91 -5.14
CA ARG A 357 19.19 -19.75 -5.90
C ARG A 357 18.82 -19.13 -7.24
N GLN A 358 18.89 -19.94 -8.31
CA GLN A 358 18.55 -19.50 -9.67
C GLN A 358 17.08 -19.68 -10.02
N ALA A 359 16.41 -20.68 -9.44
CA ALA A 359 15.00 -20.91 -9.64
C ALA A 359 14.16 -19.86 -8.90
N ALA A 360 13.04 -19.46 -9.51
CA ALA A 360 12.15 -18.43 -8.97
C ALA A 360 11.72 -18.76 -7.53
N THR A 361 11.86 -17.77 -6.63
CA THR A 361 11.54 -17.90 -5.22
C THR A 361 10.69 -16.72 -4.75
N LEU A 362 9.65 -17.00 -3.97
CA LEU A 362 8.76 -16.01 -3.36
C LEU A 362 8.80 -16.17 -1.84
N LEU A 363 9.10 -15.08 -1.13
CA LEU A 363 9.05 -15.00 0.33
C LEU A 363 7.77 -14.27 0.73
N THR A 364 7.05 -14.77 1.74
CA THR A 364 5.77 -14.18 2.19
C THR A 364 5.79 -13.71 3.65
N PRO A 365 6.79 -12.91 4.08
CA PRO A 365 6.94 -12.57 5.49
C PRO A 365 5.81 -11.68 6.00
N HIS A 366 5.36 -11.93 7.23
CA HIS A 366 4.71 -10.91 8.05
C HIS A 366 5.78 -9.98 8.68
N PRO A 367 5.42 -8.86 9.33
CA PRO A 367 6.40 -7.88 9.80
C PRO A 367 7.50 -8.43 10.72
N ALA A 368 7.18 -9.36 11.64
CA ALA A 368 8.19 -9.97 12.51
C ALA A 368 9.13 -10.98 11.80
N GLU A 369 8.67 -11.71 10.77
CA GLU A 369 9.53 -12.55 9.91
C GLU A 369 10.44 -11.66 9.05
N ALA A 370 9.91 -10.59 8.47
CA ALA A 370 10.68 -9.61 7.71
C ALA A 370 11.79 -8.97 8.55
N ALA A 371 11.47 -8.63 9.80
CA ALA A 371 12.44 -8.08 10.75
C ALA A 371 13.60 -9.06 10.98
N ARG A 372 13.29 -10.35 11.18
CA ARG A 372 14.29 -11.41 11.34
C ARG A 372 15.15 -11.58 10.07
N LEU A 373 14.53 -11.65 8.89
CA LEU A 373 15.22 -11.73 7.59
C LEU A 373 16.20 -10.56 7.35
N LEU A 374 15.84 -9.36 7.81
CA LEU A 374 16.66 -8.15 7.62
C LEU A 374 17.62 -7.86 8.78
N GLY A 375 17.52 -8.57 9.90
CA GLY A 375 18.25 -8.22 11.13
C GLY A 375 17.79 -6.87 11.72
N LEU A 376 16.51 -6.54 11.59
CA LEU A 376 15.89 -5.31 12.08
C LEU A 376 14.89 -5.61 13.20
N SER A 377 14.36 -4.55 13.83
CA SER A 377 13.18 -4.68 14.69
C SER A 377 11.90 -4.65 13.86
N THR A 378 10.82 -5.26 14.36
CA THR A 378 9.49 -5.17 13.71
C THR A 378 9.04 -3.74 13.54
N ARG A 379 9.36 -2.85 14.49
CA ARG A 379 9.08 -1.42 14.37
C ARG A 379 9.75 -0.80 13.14
N LYS A 380 11.05 -1.05 12.92
CA LYS A 380 11.76 -0.53 11.73
C LYS A 380 11.15 -1.01 10.41
N VAL A 381 10.63 -2.24 10.37
CA VAL A 381 9.90 -2.76 9.19
C VAL A 381 8.57 -2.03 9.01
N GLN A 382 7.87 -1.72 10.09
CA GLN A 382 6.60 -1.00 10.05
C GLN A 382 6.78 0.50 9.81
N ASP A 383 7.94 1.08 10.14
CA ASP A 383 8.22 2.50 9.87
C ASP A 383 8.26 2.77 8.35
N ASP A 384 8.76 1.81 7.55
CA ASP A 384 8.73 1.83 6.08
C ASP A 384 8.70 0.42 5.48
N ARG A 385 7.47 -0.03 5.16
CA ARG A 385 7.23 -1.38 4.61
C ARG A 385 7.69 -1.51 3.16
N VAL A 386 7.66 -0.43 2.38
CA VAL A 386 8.07 -0.47 0.96
C VAL A 386 9.58 -0.69 0.90
N ALA A 387 10.35 0.08 1.66
CA ALA A 387 11.80 -0.11 1.76
C ALA A 387 12.16 -1.50 2.30
N ALA A 388 11.45 -2.00 3.31
CA ALA A 388 11.70 -3.33 3.85
C ALA A 388 11.44 -4.44 2.83
N ALA A 389 10.34 -4.38 2.07
CA ALA A 389 10.03 -5.37 1.03
C ALA A 389 11.09 -5.36 -0.08
N LEU A 390 11.50 -4.17 -0.56
CA LEU A 390 12.57 -4.02 -1.55
C LEU A 390 13.92 -4.54 -1.02
N ALA A 391 14.23 -4.29 0.24
CA ALA A 391 15.45 -4.80 0.87
C ALA A 391 15.48 -6.32 0.95
N ILE A 392 14.34 -6.96 1.27
CA ILE A 392 14.21 -8.44 1.27
C ILE A 392 14.40 -8.96 -0.15
N ALA A 393 13.69 -8.38 -1.12
CA ALA A 393 13.75 -8.83 -2.51
C ALA A 393 15.19 -8.78 -3.05
N LYS A 394 15.88 -7.66 -2.82
CA LYS A 394 17.29 -7.46 -3.20
C LYS A 394 18.24 -8.42 -2.47
N ARG A 395 18.10 -8.56 -1.14
CA ARG A 395 18.99 -9.39 -0.32
C ARG A 395 18.95 -10.86 -0.73
N TYR A 396 17.76 -11.37 -1.02
CA TYR A 396 17.54 -12.79 -1.32
C TYR A 396 17.35 -13.07 -2.80
N ARG A 397 17.50 -12.06 -3.67
CA ARG A 397 17.27 -12.15 -5.13
C ARG A 397 15.96 -12.88 -5.47
N SER A 398 14.93 -12.57 -4.70
CA SER A 398 13.66 -13.28 -4.69
C SER A 398 12.51 -12.28 -4.70
N TYR A 399 11.33 -12.73 -5.12
CA TYR A 399 10.11 -11.95 -4.91
C TYR A 399 9.80 -11.89 -3.41
N ALA A 400 9.28 -10.77 -2.93
CA ALA A 400 8.86 -10.60 -1.54
C ALA A 400 7.44 -10.05 -1.47
N ALA A 401 6.55 -10.74 -0.76
CA ALA A 401 5.21 -10.26 -0.43
C ALA A 401 5.13 -10.00 1.08
N LEU A 402 5.42 -8.75 1.49
CA LEU A 402 5.40 -8.33 2.88
C LEU A 402 3.95 -8.10 3.35
N LYS A 403 3.42 -9.08 4.08
CA LYS A 403 2.04 -9.14 4.57
C LYS A 403 1.74 -7.99 5.56
N GLY A 404 0.53 -7.43 5.47
CA GLY A 404 0.02 -6.35 6.33
C GLY A 404 -1.04 -5.53 5.61
N ASN A 405 -1.53 -4.44 6.21
CA ASN A 405 -2.53 -3.57 5.59
C ASN A 405 -1.96 -2.89 4.32
N GLY A 406 -2.43 -3.29 3.14
CA GLY A 406 -1.70 -3.06 1.89
C GLY A 406 -0.45 -3.93 1.83
N THR A 407 -0.59 -5.20 1.43
CA THR A 407 0.57 -6.09 1.20
C THR A 407 1.47 -5.50 0.12
N VAL A 408 2.76 -5.36 0.42
CA VAL A 408 3.74 -4.84 -0.55
C VAL A 408 4.40 -6.01 -1.26
N VAL A 409 4.29 -6.05 -2.58
CA VAL A 409 4.96 -7.03 -3.44
C VAL A 409 6.16 -6.36 -4.13
N ALA A 410 7.35 -6.87 -3.88
CA ALA A 410 8.61 -6.37 -4.45
C ALA A 410 9.30 -7.45 -5.31
N THR A 411 9.96 -6.99 -6.37
CA THR A 411 10.77 -7.83 -7.27
C THR A 411 12.26 -7.57 -7.04
N PRO A 412 13.13 -8.59 -7.23
CA PRO A 412 14.56 -8.49 -6.92
C PRO A 412 15.38 -7.58 -7.83
#